data_AF-A0A521XDH0-F1
#
_entry.id   AF-A0A521XDH0-F1
#
_cell.length_a   1.000
_cell.length_b   1.000
_cell.length_c   1.000
_cell.angle_alpha   90.00
_cell.angle_beta   90.00
_cell.angle_gamma   90.00
#
_symmetry.space_group_name_H-M   'P 1'
#
loop_
_entity.id
_entity.type
_entity.pdbx_description
1 polymer ?
#
loop_
_entity_poly.entity_id
_entity_poly.type
_entity_poly.pdbx_seq_one_letter_code
_entity_poly.pdbx_strand_id
1 'polypeptide(L)'
;MRKEDSKLIVIDSDITRASSERNNIRAMQSRKLLETVLVVCHKFLLTPEILNEWKDNRSGYSSSWLTKMMARRKSPPKESPEDATLRAKVKKLLDNTNELEPVLKDIHLIEGALSYDKIVISFEKEAHSNFKRISDSIGEFKPIMWLTLSDDFDDIIQWLEDGAPEKKEFQLGYKNENT
;
A
#
# COMPACT_ATOMS: atom_id res chain seq x y z
N MET A 1 10.39 -6.83 18.15
CA MET A 1 9.22 -5.93 18.07
C MET A 1 8.14 -6.43 19.04
N ARG A 2 7.57 -5.56 19.88
CA ARG A 2 6.42 -5.97 20.71
C ARG A 2 5.21 -6.13 19.80
N LYS A 3 4.21 -6.91 20.20
CA LYS A 3 2.98 -7.09 19.41
C LYS A 3 2.27 -5.76 19.11
N GLU A 4 2.50 -4.77 19.96
CA GLU A 4 1.93 -3.43 19.94
C GLU A 4 2.52 -2.52 18.85
N ASP A 5 3.74 -2.80 18.36
CA ASP A 5 4.37 -2.00 17.29
C ASP A 5 4.08 -2.57 15.88
N SER A 6 3.35 -3.70 15.80
CA SER A 6 3.04 -4.37 14.53
C SER A 6 1.90 -3.69 13.77
N LYS A 7 2.25 -2.98 12.71
CA LYS A 7 1.31 -2.43 11.71
C LYS A 7 0.77 -3.47 10.72
N LEU A 8 -0.46 -3.28 10.27
CA LEU A 8 -1.12 -3.94 9.16
C LEU A 8 -1.05 -3.04 7.91
N ILE A 9 -0.24 -3.47 6.96
CA ILE A 9 0.17 -2.66 5.80
C ILE A 9 -0.54 -3.17 4.55
N VAL A 10 -1.04 -2.26 3.72
CA VAL A 10 -1.46 -2.54 2.35
C VAL A 10 -0.22 -2.53 1.45
N ILE A 11 0.07 -3.66 0.81
CA ILE A 11 1.17 -3.78 -0.16
C ILE A 11 0.53 -4.03 -1.52
N ASP A 12 0.73 -3.08 -2.42
CA ASP A 12 0.21 -3.14 -3.78
C ASP A 12 0.80 -4.36 -4.54
N SER A 13 0.00 -4.90 -5.45
CA SER A 13 0.36 -6.04 -6.28
C SER A 13 1.52 -5.74 -7.23
N ASP A 14 1.79 -4.47 -7.54
CA ASP A 14 2.93 -4.05 -8.35
C ASP A 14 4.28 -4.44 -7.71
N ILE A 15 4.39 -4.36 -6.38
CA ILE A 15 5.52 -4.86 -5.59
C ILE A 15 5.70 -6.35 -5.85
N THR A 16 4.61 -7.11 -5.81
CA THR A 16 4.68 -8.57 -5.98
C THR A 16 5.09 -8.96 -7.38
N ARG A 17 4.54 -8.26 -8.39
CA ARG A 17 4.92 -8.42 -9.79
C ARG A 17 6.41 -8.15 -9.94
N ALA A 18 6.92 -7.04 -9.41
CA ALA A 18 8.34 -6.68 -9.48
C ALA A 18 9.25 -7.72 -8.81
N SER A 19 8.82 -8.36 -7.72
CA SER A 19 9.62 -9.41 -7.03
C SER A 19 10.01 -10.58 -7.94
N SER A 20 9.23 -10.79 -9.01
CA SER A 20 9.38 -11.86 -9.99
C SER A 20 10.34 -11.54 -11.13
N GLU A 21 10.66 -10.25 -11.31
CA GLU A 21 11.47 -9.81 -12.42
C GLU A 21 12.93 -10.29 -12.26
N ARG A 22 13.67 -10.34 -13.38
CA ARG A 22 15.12 -10.59 -13.36
C ARG A 22 15.79 -9.52 -12.49
N ASN A 23 16.98 -9.84 -11.96
CA ASN A 23 17.74 -9.02 -11.00
C ASN A 23 17.99 -7.58 -11.48
N ASN A 24 16.96 -6.75 -11.39
CA ASN A 24 16.95 -5.32 -11.58
C ASN A 24 16.69 -4.66 -10.21
N ILE A 25 16.82 -3.34 -10.15
CA ILE A 25 16.68 -2.59 -8.90
C ILE A 25 15.29 -2.82 -8.29
N ARG A 26 14.21 -2.78 -9.07
CA ARG A 26 12.83 -2.98 -8.58
C ARG A 26 12.62 -4.36 -7.97
N ALA A 27 13.16 -5.41 -8.59
CA ALA A 27 13.08 -6.78 -8.08
C ALA A 27 13.83 -6.93 -6.75
N MET A 28 15.02 -6.33 -6.63
CA MET A 28 15.80 -6.34 -5.40
C MET A 28 15.09 -5.57 -4.28
N GLN A 29 14.60 -4.36 -4.57
CA GLN A 29 13.86 -3.52 -3.64
C GLN A 29 12.59 -4.22 -3.15
N SER A 30 11.81 -4.80 -4.06
CA SER A 30 10.60 -5.56 -3.74
C SER A 30 10.90 -6.75 -2.80
N ARG A 31 11.89 -7.58 -3.14
CA ARG A 31 12.27 -8.73 -2.30
C ARG A 31 12.74 -8.29 -0.91
N LYS A 32 13.55 -7.24 -0.83
CA LYS A 32 14.04 -6.70 0.44
C LYS A 32 12.92 -6.08 1.26
N LEU A 33 11.96 -5.37 0.64
CA LEU A 33 10.75 -4.88 1.32
C LEU A 33 9.96 -6.05 1.93
N LEU A 34 9.61 -7.04 1.10
CA LEU A 34 8.81 -8.18 1.52
C LEU A 34 9.50 -8.95 2.66
N GLU A 35 10.80 -9.21 2.54
CA GLU A 35 11.57 -9.86 3.61
C GLU A 35 11.58 -9.01 4.89
N THR A 36 11.75 -7.69 4.78
CA THR A 36 11.75 -6.78 5.95
C THR A 36 10.41 -6.81 6.68
N VAL A 37 9.28 -6.70 5.97
CA VAL A 37 7.93 -6.83 6.54
C VAL A 37 7.78 -8.16 7.29
N LEU A 38 8.25 -9.25 6.69
CA LEU A 38 8.19 -10.59 7.28
C LEU A 38 9.06 -10.74 8.54
N VAL A 39 10.28 -10.20 8.53
CA VAL A 39 11.27 -10.32 9.62
C VAL A 39 10.92 -9.41 10.79
N VAL A 40 10.62 -8.14 10.52
CA VAL A 40 10.24 -7.14 11.53
C VAL A 40 8.89 -7.48 12.18
N CYS A 41 8.09 -8.33 11.52
CA CYS A 41 6.80 -8.81 11.99
C CYS A 41 5.66 -7.80 11.87
N HIS A 42 5.71 -6.96 10.84
CA HIS A 42 4.52 -6.32 10.33
C HIS A 42 3.57 -7.35 9.71
N LYS A 43 2.31 -6.97 9.62
CA LYS A 43 1.24 -7.75 9.00
C LYS A 43 0.93 -7.17 7.64
N PHE A 44 0.43 -8.03 6.77
CA PHE A 44 -0.01 -7.65 5.44
C PHE A 44 -1.53 -7.78 5.36
N LEU A 45 -2.20 -6.72 4.91
CA LEU A 45 -3.63 -6.73 4.69
C LEU A 45 -3.97 -7.57 3.46
N LEU A 46 -4.78 -8.60 3.65
CA LEU A 46 -5.21 -9.49 2.58
C LEU A 46 -6.75 -9.49 2.50
N THR A 47 -7.30 -8.52 1.77
CA THR A 47 -8.72 -8.53 1.35
C THR A 47 -8.89 -9.42 0.11
N PRO A 48 -10.13 -9.82 -0.26
CA PRO A 48 -10.37 -10.58 -1.47
C PRO A 48 -9.85 -9.90 -2.74
N GLU A 49 -9.98 -8.57 -2.85
CA GLU A 49 -9.54 -7.76 -3.98
C GLU A 49 -8.02 -7.78 -4.10
N ILE A 50 -7.32 -7.44 -3.01
CA ILE A 50 -5.85 -7.46 -2.95
C ILE A 50 -5.35 -8.88 -3.23
N LEU A 51 -5.99 -9.91 -2.66
CA LEU A 51 -5.61 -11.30 -2.91
C LEU A 51 -5.78 -11.69 -4.38
N ASN A 52 -6.82 -11.23 -5.06
CA ASN A 52 -7.05 -11.52 -6.47
C ASN A 52 -5.97 -10.87 -7.33
N GLU A 53 -5.65 -9.59 -7.10
CA GLU A 53 -4.55 -8.92 -7.81
C GLU A 53 -3.21 -9.60 -7.57
N TRP A 54 -2.97 -10.04 -6.33
CA TRP A 54 -1.77 -10.80 -5.98
C TRP A 54 -1.74 -12.16 -6.68
N LYS A 55 -2.88 -12.85 -6.82
CA LYS A 55 -2.95 -14.13 -7.54
C LYS A 55 -2.67 -13.95 -9.02
N ASP A 56 -3.11 -12.87 -9.62
CA ASP A 56 -2.89 -12.56 -11.04
C ASP A 56 -1.42 -12.17 -11.30
N ASN A 57 -0.78 -11.54 -10.33
CA ASN A 57 0.63 -11.12 -10.40
C ASN A 57 1.60 -12.08 -9.67
N ARG A 58 1.16 -13.27 -9.28
CA ARG A 58 1.96 -14.16 -8.42
C ARG A 58 3.15 -14.74 -9.15
N SER A 59 4.26 -14.81 -8.43
CA SER A 59 5.47 -15.52 -8.84
C SER A 59 5.83 -16.59 -7.82
N GLY A 60 6.83 -17.41 -8.11
CA GLY A 60 7.37 -18.36 -7.13
C GLY A 60 7.81 -17.67 -5.84
N TYR A 61 8.38 -16.47 -5.94
CA TYR A 61 8.82 -15.70 -4.77
C TYR A 61 7.63 -15.16 -3.96
N SER A 62 6.71 -14.40 -4.59
CA SER A 62 5.57 -13.81 -3.86
C SER A 62 4.63 -14.87 -3.31
N SER A 63 4.49 -16.02 -3.98
CA SER A 63 3.73 -17.17 -3.45
C SER A 63 4.38 -17.78 -2.20
N SER A 64 5.70 -17.96 -2.21
CA SER A 64 6.46 -18.45 -1.05
C SER A 64 6.38 -17.49 0.12
N TRP A 65 6.52 -16.18 -0.14
CA TRP A 65 6.38 -15.15 0.86
C TRP A 65 4.96 -15.12 1.48
N LEU A 66 3.91 -15.15 0.66
CA LEU A 66 2.54 -15.16 1.14
C LEU A 66 2.27 -16.40 1.99
N THR A 67 2.79 -17.56 1.58
CA THR A 67 2.70 -18.80 2.37
C THR A 67 3.36 -18.64 3.74
N LYS A 68 4.55 -18.03 3.81
CA LYS A 68 5.23 -17.74 5.09
C LYS A 68 4.43 -16.77 5.96
N MET A 69 3.81 -15.75 5.37
CA MET A 69 2.97 -14.79 6.10
C MET A 69 1.72 -15.45 6.68
N MET A 70 1.03 -16.27 5.88
CA MET A 70 -0.15 -17.03 6.31
C MET A 70 0.20 -18.05 7.40
N ALA A 71 1.27 -18.81 7.23
CA ALA A 71 1.74 -19.78 8.23
C ALA A 71 2.08 -19.13 9.59
N ARG A 72 2.59 -17.90 9.56
CA ARG A 72 2.89 -17.10 10.75
C ARG A 72 1.69 -16.28 11.25
N ARG A 73 0.50 -16.44 10.65
CA ARG A 73 -0.73 -15.68 10.96
C ARG A 73 -0.55 -14.16 10.86
N LYS A 74 0.33 -13.71 9.94
CA LYS A 74 0.63 -12.28 9.68
C LYS A 74 -0.22 -11.66 8.57
N SER A 75 -1.18 -12.42 8.03
CA SER A 75 -2.17 -11.95 7.07
C SER A 75 -3.53 -12.50 7.45
N PRO A 76 -4.18 -11.96 8.50
CA PRO A 76 -5.52 -12.40 8.84
C PRO A 76 -6.42 -12.12 7.62
N PRO A 77 -7.21 -13.11 7.15
CA PRO A 77 -8.19 -12.84 6.11
C PRO A 77 -9.16 -11.79 6.63
N LYS A 78 -9.41 -10.76 5.82
CA LYS A 78 -10.29 -9.65 6.16
C LYS A 78 -11.40 -9.55 5.12
N GLU A 79 -12.57 -9.12 5.59
CA GLU A 79 -13.68 -8.77 4.70
C GLU A 79 -13.27 -7.60 3.81
N SER A 80 -13.90 -7.54 2.64
CA SER A 80 -13.72 -6.43 1.71
C SER A 80 -14.24 -5.15 2.37
N PRO A 81 -13.41 -4.10 2.48
CA PRO A 81 -13.81 -2.82 3.05
C PRO A 81 -14.52 -1.91 2.04
N GLU A 82 -15.15 -2.47 1.01
CA GLU A 82 -15.80 -1.69 -0.05
C GLU A 82 -16.73 -0.61 0.53
N ASP A 83 -16.44 0.65 0.21
CA ASP A 83 -17.21 1.80 0.69
C ASP A 83 -17.89 2.47 -0.51
N ALA A 84 -19.15 2.08 -0.73
CA ALA A 84 -19.98 2.66 -1.79
C ALA A 84 -20.13 4.19 -1.66
N THR A 85 -20.12 4.73 -0.44
CA THR A 85 -20.21 6.17 -0.21
C THR A 85 -18.93 6.86 -0.65
N LEU A 86 -17.78 6.31 -0.29
CA LEU A 86 -16.48 6.82 -0.71
C LEU A 86 -16.30 6.77 -2.22
N ARG A 87 -16.64 5.62 -2.85
CA ARG A 87 -16.61 5.45 -4.31
C ARG A 87 -17.53 6.46 -5.01
N ALA A 88 -18.71 6.75 -4.46
CA ALA A 88 -19.62 7.77 -4.99
C ALA A 88 -19.03 9.19 -4.88
N LYS A 89 -18.34 9.53 -3.78
CA LYS A 89 -17.63 10.81 -3.64
C LYS A 89 -16.54 10.97 -4.70
N VAL A 90 -15.74 9.93 -4.92
CA VAL A 90 -14.70 9.92 -5.96
C VAL A 90 -15.31 10.10 -7.35
N LYS A 91 -16.34 9.32 -7.67
CA LYS A 91 -17.07 9.42 -8.95
C LYS A 91 -17.59 10.83 -9.21
N LYS A 92 -18.21 11.43 -8.20
CA LYS A 92 -18.73 12.80 -8.30
C LYS A 92 -17.63 13.84 -8.48
N LEU A 93 -16.49 13.67 -7.80
CA LEU A 93 -15.37 14.61 -7.86
C LEU A 93 -14.66 14.57 -9.22
N LEU A 94 -14.48 13.37 -9.76
CA LEU A 94 -13.74 13.10 -11.00
C LEU A 94 -14.65 12.92 -12.22
N ASP A 95 -15.90 13.35 -12.13
CA ASP A 95 -16.87 13.21 -13.21
C ASP A 95 -16.36 13.88 -14.49
N ASN A 96 -16.43 13.17 -15.61
CA ASN A 96 -15.88 13.59 -16.92
C ASN A 96 -14.37 13.87 -16.96
N THR A 97 -13.59 13.35 -16.01
CA THR A 97 -12.11 13.40 -16.07
C THR A 97 -11.55 12.08 -16.58
N ASN A 98 -10.35 12.12 -17.17
CA ASN A 98 -9.57 10.93 -17.55
C ASN A 98 -8.95 10.20 -16.34
N GLU A 99 -9.13 10.73 -15.13
CA GLU A 99 -8.54 10.23 -13.89
C GLU A 99 -9.47 9.30 -13.13
N LEU A 100 -10.77 9.32 -13.47
CA LEU A 100 -11.78 8.53 -12.79
C LEU A 100 -11.45 7.03 -12.81
N GLU A 101 -11.18 6.49 -13.99
CA GLU A 101 -10.89 5.05 -14.15
C GLU A 101 -9.60 4.62 -13.43
N PRO A 102 -8.45 5.31 -13.59
CA PRO A 102 -7.25 5.02 -12.81
C PRO A 102 -7.48 5.06 -11.29
N VAL A 103 -8.18 6.07 -10.79
CA VAL A 103 -8.44 6.21 -9.34
C VAL A 103 -9.38 5.12 -8.84
N LEU A 104 -10.45 4.81 -9.57
CA LEU A 104 -11.38 3.75 -9.17
C LEU A 104 -10.77 2.36 -9.23
N LYS A 105 -9.81 2.14 -10.13
CA LYS A 105 -9.08 0.89 -10.22
C LYS A 105 -8.30 0.61 -8.93
N ASP A 106 -7.64 1.62 -8.37
CA ASP A 106 -6.75 1.46 -7.22
C ASP A 106 -7.44 1.82 -5.87
N ILE A 107 -8.74 2.09 -5.87
CA ILE A 107 -9.47 2.58 -4.68
C ILE A 107 -9.58 1.55 -3.55
N HIS A 108 -9.52 0.26 -3.87
CA HIS A 108 -9.53 -0.81 -2.86
C HIS A 108 -8.28 -0.76 -1.96
N LEU A 109 -7.15 -0.22 -2.46
CA LEU A 109 -5.96 0.01 -1.64
C LEU A 109 -6.24 1.06 -0.56
N ILE A 110 -6.96 2.13 -0.92
CA ILE A 110 -7.38 3.19 -0.02
C ILE A 110 -8.42 2.69 0.99
N GLU A 111 -9.45 1.98 0.54
CA GLU A 111 -10.46 1.38 1.42
C GLU A 111 -9.82 0.41 2.43
N GLY A 112 -8.86 -0.39 1.95
CA GLY A 112 -7.99 -1.21 2.78
C GLY A 112 -7.25 -0.40 3.82
N ALA A 113 -6.55 0.66 3.41
CA ALA A 113 -5.77 1.48 4.33
C ALA A 113 -6.66 2.16 5.39
N LEU A 114 -7.81 2.71 5.00
CA LEU A 114 -8.75 3.41 5.88
C LEU A 114 -9.35 2.51 6.96
N SER A 115 -9.53 1.23 6.65
CA SER A 115 -10.11 0.25 7.58
C SER A 115 -9.12 -0.23 8.65
N TYR A 116 -7.83 0.09 8.49
CA TYR A 116 -6.77 -0.41 9.35
C TYR A 116 -5.73 0.69 9.66
N ASP A 117 -4.43 0.39 9.55
CA ASP A 117 -3.36 1.28 10.04
C ASP A 117 -3.01 2.43 9.07
N LYS A 118 -3.79 2.62 7.99
CA LYS A 118 -3.65 3.74 7.04
C LYS A 118 -2.30 3.79 6.32
N ILE A 119 -1.74 2.63 5.97
CA ILE A 119 -0.45 2.52 5.28
C ILE A 119 -0.61 1.79 3.95
N VAL A 120 -0.15 2.42 2.87
CA VAL A 120 -0.01 1.83 1.53
C VAL A 120 1.45 1.90 1.10
N ILE A 121 1.97 0.80 0.54
CA ILE A 121 3.30 0.77 -0.10
C ILE A 121 3.14 0.25 -1.53
N SER A 122 3.64 1.02 -2.51
CA SER A 122 3.63 0.67 -3.93
C SER A 122 4.89 1.18 -4.66
N PHE A 123 5.08 0.81 -5.92
CA PHE A 123 5.94 1.54 -6.87
C PHE A 123 5.17 2.53 -7.75
N GLU A 124 3.84 2.42 -7.85
CA GLU A 124 3.02 3.27 -8.73
C GLU A 124 2.94 4.74 -8.25
N LYS A 125 3.84 5.57 -8.79
CA LYS A 125 3.87 7.02 -8.54
C LYS A 125 2.62 7.75 -9.04
N GLU A 126 2.04 7.29 -10.15
CA GLU A 126 0.86 7.93 -10.74
C GLU A 126 -0.37 7.76 -9.85
N ALA A 127 -0.61 6.54 -9.34
CA ALA A 127 -1.67 6.27 -8.37
C ALA A 127 -1.50 7.15 -7.12
N HIS A 128 -0.30 7.18 -6.53
CA HIS A 128 0.02 8.05 -5.40
C HIS A 128 -0.29 9.53 -5.72
N SER A 129 0.17 10.06 -6.86
CA SER A 129 -0.10 11.43 -7.29
C SER A 129 -1.59 11.73 -7.45
N ASN A 130 -2.35 10.80 -8.03
CA ASN A 130 -3.79 10.95 -8.20
C ASN A 130 -4.51 11.03 -6.86
N PHE A 131 -4.22 10.10 -5.93
CA PHE A 131 -4.81 10.11 -4.59
C PHE A 131 -4.37 11.31 -3.75
N LYS A 132 -3.11 11.73 -3.87
CA LYS A 132 -2.59 12.92 -3.20
C LYS A 132 -3.38 14.17 -3.61
N ARG A 133 -3.60 14.37 -4.91
CA ARG A 133 -4.36 15.51 -5.41
C ARG A 133 -5.82 15.50 -4.92
N ILE A 134 -6.52 14.38 -5.02
CA ILE A 134 -7.95 14.34 -4.62
C ILE A 134 -8.13 14.34 -3.09
N SER A 135 -7.08 14.07 -2.31
CA SER A 135 -7.11 14.14 -0.84
C SER A 135 -7.44 15.54 -0.30
N ASP A 136 -7.21 16.60 -1.09
CA ASP A 136 -7.61 17.95 -0.73
C ASP A 136 -9.14 18.11 -0.67
N SER A 137 -9.86 17.37 -1.52
CA SER A 137 -11.33 17.37 -1.59
C SER A 137 -11.97 16.25 -0.76
N ILE A 138 -11.28 15.12 -0.58
CA ILE A 138 -11.74 13.97 0.22
C ILE A 138 -10.84 13.85 1.45
N GLY A 139 -11.27 14.52 2.53
CA GLY A 139 -10.49 14.66 3.76
C GLY A 139 -10.12 13.33 4.42
N GLU A 140 -10.91 12.28 4.20
CA GLU A 140 -10.66 10.91 4.66
C GLU A 140 -9.32 10.37 4.16
N PHE A 141 -8.85 10.79 2.99
CA PHE A 141 -7.59 10.30 2.40
C PHE A 141 -6.36 10.93 3.05
N LYS A 142 -6.49 12.13 3.60
CA LYS A 142 -5.37 12.91 4.14
C LYS A 142 -4.46 12.14 5.11
N PRO A 143 -4.97 11.39 6.11
CA PRO A 143 -4.11 10.68 7.07
C PRO A 143 -3.46 9.40 6.52
N ILE A 144 -3.75 8.98 5.30
CA ILE A 144 -3.15 7.77 4.72
C ILE A 144 -1.68 8.05 4.40
N MET A 145 -0.78 7.25 4.97
CA MET A 145 0.62 7.22 4.59
C MET A 145 0.77 6.37 3.33
N TRP A 146 1.18 6.99 2.22
CA TRP A 146 1.46 6.30 0.97
C TRP A 146 2.94 6.43 0.65
N LEU A 147 3.66 5.30 0.71
CA LEU A 147 5.10 5.25 0.46
C LEU A 147 5.35 4.68 -0.93
N THR A 148 6.16 5.39 -1.74
CA THR A 148 6.58 4.94 -3.06
C THR A 148 8.04 4.51 -3.03
N LEU A 149 8.31 3.21 -3.21
CA LEU A 149 9.63 2.59 -2.96
C LEU A 149 10.80 3.07 -3.83
N SER A 150 10.58 3.88 -4.86
CA SER A 150 11.60 4.16 -5.88
C SER A 150 12.57 5.29 -5.52
N ASP A 151 12.15 6.26 -4.71
CA ASP A 151 12.95 7.47 -4.46
C ASP A 151 13.71 7.40 -3.12
N ASP A 152 13.09 6.82 -2.08
CA ASP A 152 13.62 6.80 -0.70
C ASP A 152 13.67 5.37 -0.13
N PHE A 153 14.17 4.42 -0.92
CA PHE A 153 14.10 3.00 -0.57
C PHE A 153 14.72 2.66 0.79
N ASP A 154 15.95 3.10 1.04
CA ASP A 154 16.65 2.79 2.29
C ASP A 154 15.95 3.40 3.50
N ASP A 155 15.40 4.62 3.36
CA ASP A 155 14.63 5.29 4.39
C ASP A 155 13.31 4.57 4.69
N ILE A 156 12.64 4.01 3.67
CA ILE A 156 11.43 3.19 3.83
C ILE A 156 11.75 1.89 4.56
N ILE A 157 12.88 1.24 4.24
CA ILE A 157 13.30 0.03 4.94
C ILE A 157 13.63 0.34 6.41
N GLN A 158 14.41 1.38 6.67
CA GLN A 158 14.73 1.80 8.03
C GLN A 158 13.46 2.16 8.81
N TRP A 159 12.54 2.91 8.18
CA TRP A 159 11.25 3.26 8.78
C TRP A 159 10.40 2.03 9.14
N LEU A 160 10.40 0.97 8.32
CA LEU A 160 9.78 -0.30 8.67
C LEU A 160 10.48 -0.96 9.84
N GLU A 161 11.81 -1.02 9.84
CA GLU A 161 12.62 -1.60 10.93
C GLU A 161 12.40 -0.88 12.27
N ASP A 162 12.12 0.43 12.23
CA ASP A 162 11.77 1.27 13.38
C ASP A 162 10.30 1.10 13.85
N GLY A 163 9.55 0.18 13.24
CA GLY A 163 8.17 -0.15 13.62
C GLY A 163 7.10 0.66 12.88
N ALA A 164 7.46 1.27 11.74
CA ALA A 164 6.57 2.08 10.91
C ALA A 164 5.84 3.18 11.71
N PRO A 165 6.58 4.07 12.42
CA PRO A 165 5.98 5.18 13.15
C PRO A 165 5.24 6.13 12.21
N GLU A 166 4.22 6.82 12.71
CA GLU A 166 3.50 7.81 11.89
C GLU A 166 4.44 8.93 11.44
N LYS A 167 4.46 9.20 10.14
CA LYS A 167 5.25 10.26 9.51
C LYS A 167 4.35 11.12 8.64
N LYS A 168 4.19 12.38 9.02
CA LYS A 168 3.36 13.35 8.28
C LYS A 168 3.84 13.52 6.84
N GLU A 169 5.14 13.49 6.60
CA GLU A 169 5.71 13.65 5.25
C GLU A 169 5.23 12.59 4.24
N PHE A 170 4.83 11.41 4.72
CA PHE A 170 4.28 10.32 3.89
C PHE A 170 2.76 10.41 3.70
N GLN A 171 2.09 11.32 4.41
CA GLN A 171 0.63 11.44 4.34
C GLN A 171 0.19 12.08 3.02
N LEU A 172 -0.89 11.56 2.42
CA LEU A 172 -1.47 12.13 1.21
C LEU A 172 -1.84 13.61 1.38
N GLY A 173 -2.32 13.99 2.57
CA GLY A 173 -2.70 15.36 2.89
C GLY A 173 -1.53 16.31 3.20
N TYR A 174 -0.29 15.82 3.22
CA TYR A 174 0.86 16.63 3.57
C TYR A 174 1.29 17.57 2.44
N LYS A 175 1.38 18.85 2.80
CA LYS A 175 1.87 19.94 1.95
C LYS A 175 3.20 20.42 2.52
N ASN A 176 4.25 20.41 1.71
CA ASN A 176 5.48 21.10 2.08
C ASN A 176 5.16 22.60 2.12
N GLU A 177 5.21 23.23 3.29
CA GLU A 177 4.92 24.67 3.46
C GLU A 177 6.00 25.60 2.87
N ASN A 178 6.84 25.12 1.95
CA ASN A 178 7.91 25.88 1.30
C ASN A 178 7.78 25.80 -0.23
N THR A 179 6.78 26.46 -0.82
CA THR A 179 6.84 26.93 -2.21
C THR A 179 5.97 28.17 -2.41
#